data_AF-A0A8B3ED57-F1
#
_entry.id   AF-A0A8B3ED57-F1
#
_cell.length_a   1.000
_cell.length_b   1.000
_cell.length_c   1.000
_cell.angle_alpha   90.00
_cell.angle_beta   90.00
_cell.angle_gamma   90.00
#
_symmetry.space_group_name_H-M   'P 1'
#
loop_
_entity.id
_entity.type
_entity.pdbx_description
1 polymer ?
#
loop_
_entity_poly.entity_id
_entity_poly.type
_entity_poly.pdbx_seq_one_letter_code
_entity_poly.pdbx_strand_id
1 'polypeptide(L)'
;MKYINVKSVVEAYKGFQDCMTNKSWGYLALLKGCKNRVCPSVPYEVDLDEVSNFLEDIFNLSQTKKKYKSGRTLHVVFSNKWDKYFNDQGKHLPNIYDVAIWAYRRNSFEDNVTKEDILQRFAKEFNIPLNIISSSFNTRTKETVFTDSLYSESVLKSELKAIGVDVSKENIDAKKGSVVASPGEISRGPFVQTLYAGLEITDYVLILQSDYLSLYGNTVKSNNSIDCINYKKSSNYRPYITAIKSKPFLLLAGISGTGKSRIVRELARACWDEGSTEYNAHKPKNFEMIQVKPNWHDSTELMGYISRVSGKPTYVVGHFLKFIVRAWENPDIPYFLCLDEMNLAPVEQYFAEYLSVIESRKSHEGGNVTTDPILEKVDEEWYFNLTASLTTVEDIRMRFNEEGICIPQNFIVIGTVNMDETTFSFSRKVLDRAMTIEMNEVDLYAGLDSKYERIGKLNSDMLIGTAVEGVDIYADNEEVCNKALTYLQAVNNVLDGTPFKIAYRARNEFLLYVVNNLPYNTDENGNDFSEDEVIAIALDEITSMKILSRIEGDDTKVKHSLLEKLIATIETQLLALTGEDKKIESVSIAKLKEMQGRLSSGYTSFWS
;
A
#
# COMPACT_ATOMS: atom_id res chain seq x y z
N MET A 1 13.18 15.31 -39.67
CA MET A 1 12.12 14.30 -39.40
C MET A 1 12.32 13.14 -40.37
N LYS A 2 12.34 11.93 -39.84
CA LYS A 2 12.56 10.69 -40.58
C LYS A 2 11.31 9.81 -40.56
N TYR A 3 11.14 8.99 -41.58
CA TYR A 3 10.10 7.98 -41.71
C TYR A 3 10.72 6.60 -41.88
N ILE A 4 10.03 5.55 -41.42
CA ILE A 4 10.52 4.18 -41.61
C ILE A 4 10.42 3.82 -43.11
N ASN A 5 11.48 3.25 -43.66
CA ASN A 5 11.53 2.83 -45.06
C ASN A 5 10.52 1.70 -45.33
N VAL A 6 9.90 1.73 -46.51
CA VAL A 6 8.92 0.72 -46.94
C VAL A 6 9.46 -0.72 -46.87
N LYS A 7 10.75 -0.93 -47.14
CA LYS A 7 11.39 -2.25 -47.04
C LYS A 7 11.41 -2.77 -45.61
N SER A 8 11.78 -1.92 -44.63
CA SER A 8 11.75 -2.28 -43.21
C SER A 8 10.33 -2.58 -42.72
N VAL A 9 9.32 -1.88 -43.25
CA VAL A 9 7.91 -2.14 -42.94
C VAL A 9 7.44 -3.49 -43.49
N VAL A 10 7.82 -3.83 -44.72
CA VAL A 10 7.48 -5.09 -45.37
C VAL A 10 8.21 -6.27 -44.70
N GLU A 11 9.44 -6.07 -44.26
CA GLU A 11 10.21 -7.05 -43.49
C GLU A 11 9.63 -7.26 -42.09
N ALA A 12 9.19 -6.19 -41.43
CA ALA A 12 8.45 -6.27 -40.18
C ALA A 12 7.15 -7.06 -40.33
N TYR A 13 6.38 -6.81 -41.40
CA TYR A 13 5.17 -7.58 -41.70
C TYR A 13 5.45 -9.08 -41.81
N LYS A 14 6.50 -9.48 -42.54
CA LYS A 14 6.93 -10.89 -42.61
C LYS A 14 7.29 -11.46 -41.24
N GLY A 15 7.87 -10.65 -40.36
CA GLY A 15 8.35 -11.07 -39.05
C GLY A 15 7.23 -11.43 -38.08
N PHE A 16 6.07 -10.76 -38.16
CA PHE A 16 4.94 -11.05 -37.27
C PHE A 16 3.77 -11.79 -37.91
N GLN A 17 3.64 -11.87 -39.24
CA GLN A 17 2.44 -12.43 -39.92
C GLN A 17 2.08 -13.88 -39.50
N ASP A 18 3.07 -14.67 -39.08
CA ASP A 18 2.89 -16.09 -38.73
C ASP A 18 2.69 -16.31 -37.21
N CYS A 19 2.89 -15.26 -36.39
CA CYS A 19 2.79 -15.34 -34.92
C CYS A 19 1.78 -14.36 -34.30
N MET A 20 1.44 -13.26 -34.98
CA MET A 20 0.40 -12.32 -34.56
C MET A 20 -0.89 -12.56 -35.33
N THR A 21 -1.98 -12.78 -34.60
CA THR A 21 -3.32 -12.93 -35.19
C THR A 21 -4.09 -11.61 -35.12
N ASN A 22 -5.27 -11.52 -35.76
CA ASN A 22 -6.15 -10.37 -35.57
C ASN A 22 -6.60 -10.21 -34.11
N LYS A 23 -6.76 -11.31 -33.36
CA LYS A 23 -7.01 -11.25 -31.92
C LYS A 23 -5.86 -10.56 -31.20
N SER A 24 -4.61 -10.91 -31.56
CA SER A 24 -3.41 -10.34 -30.94
C SER A 24 -3.31 -8.83 -31.16
N TRP A 25 -3.62 -8.37 -32.38
CA TRP A 25 -3.68 -6.93 -32.69
C TRP A 25 -4.89 -6.23 -32.05
N GLY A 26 -6.04 -6.90 -31.95
CA GLY A 26 -7.18 -6.40 -31.19
C GLY A 26 -6.83 -6.20 -29.72
N TYR A 27 -6.12 -7.16 -29.12
CA TYR A 27 -5.66 -7.10 -27.73
C TYR A 27 -4.69 -5.92 -27.50
N LEU A 28 -3.69 -5.75 -28.38
CA LEU A 28 -2.80 -4.57 -28.35
C LEU A 28 -3.57 -3.25 -28.49
N ALA A 29 -4.58 -3.21 -29.36
CA ALA A 29 -5.38 -2.01 -29.55
C ALA A 29 -6.18 -1.64 -28.29
N LEU A 30 -6.70 -2.62 -27.55
CA LEU A 30 -7.34 -2.37 -26.24
C LEU A 30 -6.35 -1.88 -25.19
N LEU A 31 -5.16 -2.49 -25.11
CA LEU A 31 -4.09 -2.05 -24.22
C LEU A 31 -3.66 -0.59 -24.51
N LYS A 32 -3.54 -0.23 -25.80
CA LYS A 32 -3.30 1.15 -26.25
C LYS A 32 -4.43 2.11 -25.91
N GLY A 33 -5.67 1.66 -26.00
CA GLY A 33 -6.85 2.47 -25.68
C GLY A 33 -7.05 2.73 -24.19
N CYS A 34 -6.28 2.06 -23.31
CA CYS A 34 -6.25 2.38 -21.89
C CYS A 34 -5.44 3.67 -21.68
N LYS A 35 -5.98 4.66 -20.94
CA LYS A 35 -5.27 5.93 -20.70
C LYS A 35 -4.26 5.86 -19.54
N ASN A 36 -4.32 4.79 -18.76
CA ASN A 36 -3.51 4.55 -17.57
C ASN A 36 -2.85 3.17 -17.64
N ARG A 37 -1.83 2.94 -16.78
CA ARG A 37 -1.17 1.64 -16.63
C ARG A 37 -2.19 0.54 -16.36
N VAL A 38 -2.05 -0.57 -17.09
CA VAL A 38 -2.92 -1.74 -16.98
C VAL A 38 -2.62 -2.49 -15.68
N CYS A 39 -3.67 -2.69 -14.90
CA CYS A 39 -3.74 -3.38 -13.63
C CYS A 39 -4.79 -4.48 -13.76
N PRO A 40 -4.49 -5.70 -13.28
CA PRO A 40 -5.46 -6.78 -13.27
C PRO A 40 -6.73 -6.42 -12.49
N SER A 41 -7.86 -6.97 -12.94
CA SER A 41 -9.17 -6.89 -12.30
C SER A 41 -9.75 -5.46 -12.17
N VAL A 42 -9.18 -4.49 -12.88
CA VAL A 42 -9.69 -3.11 -12.95
C VAL A 42 -10.42 -2.89 -14.28
N PRO A 43 -11.64 -2.30 -14.27
CA PRO A 43 -12.31 -1.88 -15.50
C PRO A 43 -11.68 -0.60 -16.05
N TYR A 44 -11.37 -0.61 -17.35
CA TYR A 44 -10.86 0.52 -18.11
C TYR A 44 -11.91 1.01 -19.08
N GLU A 45 -12.20 2.31 -19.05
CA GLU A 45 -12.93 2.97 -20.12
C GLU A 45 -12.00 3.17 -21.32
N VAL A 46 -12.33 2.50 -22.42
CA VAL A 46 -11.59 2.56 -23.67
C VAL A 46 -12.43 3.29 -24.70
N ASP A 47 -11.92 4.42 -25.20
CA ASP A 47 -12.56 5.18 -26.28
C ASP A 47 -12.53 4.35 -27.57
N LEU A 48 -13.71 4.00 -28.07
CA LEU A 48 -13.81 3.18 -29.27
C LEU A 48 -13.38 3.90 -30.52
N ASP A 49 -13.50 5.20 -30.57
CA ASP A 49 -13.06 5.97 -31.72
C ASP A 49 -11.53 5.98 -31.80
N GLU A 50 -10.84 6.08 -30.66
CA GLU A 50 -9.37 5.96 -30.61
C GLU A 50 -8.90 4.58 -31.11
N VAL A 51 -9.51 3.50 -30.61
CA VAL A 51 -9.20 2.13 -31.05
C VAL A 51 -9.52 1.91 -32.53
N SER A 52 -10.67 2.39 -32.99
CA SER A 52 -11.13 2.25 -34.38
C SER A 52 -10.21 3.00 -35.34
N ASN A 53 -9.87 4.24 -35.01
CA ASN A 53 -8.98 5.07 -35.82
C ASN A 53 -7.56 4.46 -35.85
N PHE A 54 -7.06 3.92 -34.73
CA PHE A 54 -5.77 3.22 -34.71
C PHE A 54 -5.76 2.02 -35.65
N LEU A 55 -6.75 1.11 -35.55
CA LEU A 55 -6.83 -0.08 -36.40
C LEU A 55 -7.02 0.25 -37.88
N GLU A 56 -7.87 1.24 -38.18
CA GLU A 56 -8.02 1.78 -39.52
C GLU A 56 -6.69 2.31 -40.04
N ASP A 57 -5.95 3.04 -39.21
CA ASP A 57 -4.66 3.58 -39.58
C ASP A 57 -3.63 2.50 -39.89
N ILE A 58 -3.65 1.39 -39.15
CA ILE A 58 -2.63 0.36 -39.26
C ILE A 58 -2.95 -0.79 -40.23
N PHE A 59 -4.22 -0.97 -40.65
CA PHE A 59 -4.61 -2.08 -41.53
C PHE A 59 -5.41 -1.70 -42.78
N ASN A 60 -5.81 -0.42 -42.95
CA ASN A 60 -6.37 0.08 -44.21
C ASN A 60 -5.26 0.72 -45.06
N LEU A 61 -5.05 0.20 -46.27
CA LEU A 61 -4.06 0.62 -47.25
C LEU A 61 -4.64 1.58 -48.31
N SER A 62 -5.85 2.10 -48.11
CA SER A 62 -6.43 3.12 -48.98
C SER A 62 -5.82 4.50 -48.71
N GLN A 63 -5.85 5.37 -49.72
CA GLN A 63 -5.40 6.76 -49.54
C GLN A 63 -6.32 7.55 -48.61
N THR A 64 -7.61 7.20 -48.58
CA THR A 64 -8.65 7.88 -47.80
C THR A 64 -9.14 6.96 -46.69
N LYS A 65 -8.70 7.23 -45.46
CA LYS A 65 -9.10 6.46 -44.28
C LYS A 65 -10.41 6.97 -43.68
N LYS A 66 -11.24 6.05 -43.21
CA LYS A 66 -12.47 6.41 -42.49
C LYS A 66 -12.10 6.98 -41.12
N LYS A 67 -12.77 8.05 -40.70
CA LYS A 67 -12.66 8.58 -39.34
C LYS A 67 -13.88 8.18 -38.53
N TYR A 68 -13.63 7.68 -37.32
CA TYR A 68 -14.66 7.24 -36.39
C TYR A 68 -14.84 8.30 -35.30
N LYS A 69 -16.10 8.67 -35.04
CA LYS A 69 -16.56 9.68 -34.07
C LYS A 69 -17.93 9.27 -33.50
N SER A 70 -18.04 8.03 -33.05
CA SER A 70 -19.23 7.45 -32.47
C SER A 70 -19.49 7.92 -31.03
N GLY A 71 -18.47 8.41 -30.32
CA GLY A 71 -18.54 8.80 -28.91
C GLY A 71 -18.80 7.62 -27.96
N ARG A 72 -18.59 6.38 -28.43
CA ARG A 72 -18.86 5.17 -27.66
C ARG A 72 -17.62 4.73 -26.91
N THR A 73 -17.83 4.15 -25.74
CA THR A 73 -16.78 3.55 -24.92
C THR A 73 -17.01 2.04 -24.77
N LEU A 74 -15.92 1.28 -24.61
CA LEU A 74 -15.95 -0.08 -24.08
C LEU A 74 -15.40 -0.09 -22.67
N HIS A 75 -15.90 -1.02 -21.87
CA HIS A 75 -15.35 -1.30 -20.55
C HIS A 75 -14.54 -2.59 -20.66
N VAL A 76 -13.25 -2.52 -20.36
CA VAL A 76 -12.30 -3.62 -20.55
C VAL A 76 -11.70 -3.99 -19.20
N VAL A 77 -11.76 -5.25 -18.80
CA VAL A 77 -11.17 -5.74 -17.54
C VAL A 77 -10.09 -6.76 -17.86
N PHE A 78 -8.84 -6.46 -17.54
CA PHE A 78 -7.72 -7.39 -17.74
C PHE A 78 -7.65 -8.39 -16.58
N SER A 79 -7.36 -9.66 -16.85
CA SER A 79 -7.24 -10.68 -15.81
C SER A 79 -5.87 -10.65 -15.12
N ASN A 80 -5.66 -11.47 -14.09
CA ASN A 80 -4.34 -11.68 -13.45
C ASN A 80 -3.31 -12.38 -14.36
N LYS A 81 -3.69 -12.77 -15.58
CA LYS A 81 -2.82 -13.39 -16.59
C LYS A 81 -2.64 -12.51 -17.82
N TRP A 82 -3.12 -11.26 -17.81
CA TRP A 82 -3.14 -10.40 -19.00
C TRP A 82 -1.76 -10.26 -19.67
N ASP A 83 -0.69 -10.21 -18.87
CA ASP A 83 0.71 -10.10 -19.26
C ASP A 83 1.25 -11.36 -19.97
N LYS A 84 0.58 -12.49 -19.77
CA LYS A 84 0.91 -13.80 -20.36
C LYS A 84 0.25 -14.04 -21.71
N TYR A 85 -0.67 -13.17 -22.16
CA TYR A 85 -1.41 -13.38 -23.41
C TYR A 85 -0.50 -13.70 -24.61
N PHE A 86 0.55 -12.90 -24.86
CA PHE A 86 1.44 -13.14 -25.99
C PHE A 86 2.31 -14.40 -25.83
N ASN A 87 2.57 -14.84 -24.60
CA ASN A 87 3.28 -16.10 -24.30
C ASN A 87 2.39 -17.31 -24.57
N ASP A 88 1.12 -17.23 -24.17
CA ASP A 88 0.22 -18.37 -24.16
C ASP A 88 -0.44 -18.64 -25.53
N GLN A 89 -0.47 -17.64 -26.44
CA GLN A 89 -1.14 -17.75 -27.73
C GLN A 89 -0.23 -18.23 -28.89
N GLY A 90 1.07 -18.39 -28.68
CA GLY A 90 2.05 -18.58 -29.76
C GLY A 90 2.72 -19.96 -29.82
N LYS A 91 2.98 -20.44 -31.05
CA LYS A 91 4.05 -21.44 -31.32
C LYS A 91 5.45 -20.79 -31.28
N HIS A 92 5.53 -19.48 -31.55
CA HIS A 92 6.75 -18.68 -31.55
C HIS A 92 6.46 -17.25 -31.08
N LEU A 93 7.37 -16.64 -30.31
CA LEU A 93 7.27 -15.28 -29.80
C LEU A 93 7.47 -14.23 -30.91
N PRO A 94 6.54 -13.27 -31.11
CA PRO A 94 6.74 -12.16 -32.04
C PRO A 94 7.91 -11.28 -31.60
N ASN A 95 8.64 -10.73 -32.56
CA ASN A 95 9.66 -9.73 -32.26
C ASN A 95 9.01 -8.37 -32.03
N ILE A 96 9.34 -7.72 -30.91
CA ILE A 96 8.72 -6.44 -30.54
C ILE A 96 9.01 -5.33 -31.55
N TYR A 97 10.19 -5.34 -32.19
CA TYR A 97 10.54 -4.36 -33.21
C TYR A 97 9.70 -4.51 -34.47
N ASP A 98 9.34 -5.74 -34.86
CA ASP A 98 8.45 -5.96 -36.01
C ASP A 98 7.05 -5.36 -35.74
N VAL A 99 6.53 -5.58 -34.52
CA VAL A 99 5.25 -5.05 -34.08
C VAL A 99 5.28 -3.51 -34.02
N ALA A 100 6.32 -2.94 -33.39
CA ALA A 100 6.46 -1.49 -33.24
C ALA A 100 6.69 -0.78 -34.59
N ILE A 101 7.52 -1.33 -35.48
CA ILE A 101 7.76 -0.79 -36.82
C ILE A 101 6.44 -0.74 -37.60
N TRP A 102 5.63 -1.78 -37.52
CA TRP A 102 4.36 -1.82 -38.20
C TRP A 102 3.33 -0.84 -37.65
N ALA A 103 3.24 -0.76 -36.31
CA ALA A 103 2.36 0.17 -35.61
C ALA A 103 2.69 1.63 -35.90
N TYR A 104 3.98 1.95 -36.10
CA TYR A 104 4.45 3.31 -36.34
C TYR A 104 4.88 3.60 -37.78
N ARG A 105 4.55 2.74 -38.74
CA ARG A 105 5.03 2.85 -40.14
C ARG A 105 4.70 4.17 -40.85
N ARG A 106 3.68 4.91 -40.36
CA ARG A 106 3.24 6.20 -40.90
C ARG A 106 3.67 7.39 -40.02
N ASN A 107 4.27 7.14 -38.86
CA ASN A 107 4.66 8.17 -37.91
C ASN A 107 5.98 8.82 -38.35
N SER A 108 6.13 10.12 -38.05
CA SER A 108 7.42 10.80 -38.15
C SER A 108 8.23 10.60 -36.86
N PHE A 109 9.55 10.57 -37.04
CA PHE A 109 10.55 10.42 -36.00
C PHE A 109 11.57 11.57 -36.09
N GLU A 110 12.24 11.87 -34.98
CA GLU A 110 13.38 12.82 -34.96
C GLU A 110 14.62 12.21 -35.63
N ASP A 111 15.59 13.03 -36.02
CA ASP A 111 16.70 12.60 -36.90
C ASP A 111 17.70 11.66 -36.21
N ASN A 112 17.67 11.58 -34.88
CA ASN A 112 18.54 10.77 -34.02
C ASN A 112 17.78 9.67 -33.24
N VAL A 113 16.54 9.34 -33.63
CA VAL A 113 15.75 8.33 -32.92
C VAL A 113 16.47 6.98 -32.91
N THR A 114 16.72 6.49 -31.71
CA THR A 114 17.29 5.17 -31.49
C THR A 114 16.20 4.10 -31.50
N LYS A 115 16.61 2.84 -31.63
CA LYS A 115 15.69 1.69 -31.52
C LYS A 115 15.07 1.61 -30.12
N GLU A 116 15.85 1.98 -29.10
CA GLU A 116 15.40 2.01 -27.71
C GLU A 116 14.28 3.04 -27.50
N ASP A 117 14.37 4.21 -28.16
CA ASP A 117 13.33 5.25 -28.10
C ASP A 117 12.00 4.75 -28.68
N ILE A 118 12.06 3.95 -29.75
CA ILE A 118 10.86 3.32 -30.35
C ILE A 118 10.24 2.32 -29.38
N LEU A 119 11.06 1.54 -28.68
CA LEU A 119 10.61 0.55 -27.70
C LEU A 119 9.97 1.23 -26.48
N GLN A 120 10.61 2.27 -25.94
CA GLN A 120 10.08 3.04 -24.80
C GLN A 120 8.78 3.75 -25.18
N ARG A 121 8.71 4.33 -26.39
CA ARG A 121 7.48 4.92 -26.92
C ARG A 121 6.37 3.89 -27.03
N PHE A 122 6.69 2.70 -27.56
CA PHE A 122 5.74 1.60 -27.67
C PHE A 122 5.23 1.15 -26.28
N ALA A 123 6.14 0.91 -25.33
CA ALA A 123 5.82 0.50 -23.97
C ALA A 123 4.85 1.47 -23.29
N LYS A 124 5.12 2.77 -23.42
CA LYS A 124 4.29 3.83 -22.85
C LYS A 124 2.94 3.95 -23.55
N GLU A 125 2.91 4.00 -24.88
CA GLU A 125 1.67 4.19 -25.63
C GLU A 125 0.73 2.99 -25.59
N PHE A 126 1.26 1.78 -25.41
CA PHE A 126 0.48 0.55 -25.33
C PHE A 126 0.26 0.08 -23.88
N ASN A 127 0.69 0.87 -22.88
CA ASN A 127 0.59 0.52 -21.45
C ASN A 127 1.20 -0.85 -21.10
N ILE A 128 2.29 -1.23 -21.76
CA ILE A 128 3.02 -2.47 -21.50
C ILE A 128 4.36 -2.14 -20.84
N PRO A 129 4.53 -2.43 -19.54
CA PRO A 129 5.82 -2.30 -18.85
C PRO A 129 6.98 -2.99 -19.58
N LEU A 130 8.17 -2.40 -19.56
CA LEU A 130 9.36 -2.92 -20.26
C LEU A 130 9.74 -4.34 -19.82
N ASN A 131 9.53 -4.68 -18.53
CA ASN A 131 9.75 -6.03 -18.03
C ASN A 131 8.79 -7.05 -18.68
N ILE A 132 7.52 -6.68 -18.90
CA ILE A 132 6.55 -7.54 -19.61
C ILE A 132 6.93 -7.67 -21.09
N ILE A 133 7.38 -6.58 -21.72
CA ILE A 133 7.89 -6.65 -23.10
C ILE A 133 9.05 -7.66 -23.19
N SER A 134 9.98 -7.62 -22.24
CA SER A 134 11.14 -8.51 -22.23
C SER A 134 10.78 -9.99 -22.01
N SER A 135 9.69 -10.27 -21.29
CA SER A 135 9.22 -11.63 -21.05
C SER A 135 8.25 -12.15 -22.11
N SER A 136 7.53 -11.26 -22.80
CA SER A 136 6.40 -11.60 -23.66
C SER A 136 6.65 -11.37 -25.16
N PHE A 137 7.83 -10.83 -25.52
CA PHE A 137 8.25 -10.64 -26.91
C PHE A 137 9.72 -10.98 -27.09
N ASN A 138 10.10 -11.31 -28.33
CA ASN A 138 11.50 -11.39 -28.73
C ASN A 138 12.07 -9.98 -28.90
N THR A 139 13.11 -9.65 -28.12
CA THR A 139 13.72 -8.30 -28.10
C THR A 139 14.98 -8.19 -28.95
N ARG A 140 15.25 -9.16 -29.83
CA ARG A 140 16.43 -9.14 -30.70
C ARG A 140 16.33 -7.98 -31.67
N THR A 141 17.29 -7.05 -31.60
CA THR A 141 17.27 -5.84 -32.41
C THR A 141 17.27 -6.15 -33.90
N LYS A 142 16.39 -5.53 -34.67
CA LYS A 142 16.40 -5.57 -36.14
C LYS A 142 16.92 -4.27 -36.74
N GLU A 143 17.47 -4.33 -37.94
CA GLU A 143 17.87 -3.14 -38.68
C GLU A 143 16.63 -2.41 -39.21
N THR A 144 16.52 -1.12 -38.87
CA THR A 144 15.44 -0.25 -39.33
C THR A 144 16.07 0.85 -40.17
N VAL A 145 15.68 0.91 -41.44
CA VAL A 145 16.16 1.95 -42.35
C VAL A 145 15.18 3.12 -42.32
N PHE A 146 15.70 4.34 -42.22
CA PHE A 146 14.90 5.56 -42.22
C PHE A 146 15.12 6.37 -43.50
N THR A 147 14.08 7.06 -43.96
CA THR A 147 14.10 7.94 -45.13
C THR A 147 13.50 9.31 -44.83
N ASP A 148 13.85 10.32 -45.62
CA ASP A 148 13.39 11.71 -45.42
C ASP A 148 11.95 11.95 -45.91
N SER A 149 11.40 11.02 -46.69
CA SER A 149 10.04 11.10 -47.22
C SER A 149 9.23 9.86 -46.88
N LEU A 150 7.96 10.06 -46.53
CA LEU A 150 6.99 8.99 -46.33
C LEU A 150 6.56 8.40 -47.68
N TYR A 151 6.63 7.08 -47.82
CA TYR A 151 6.18 6.38 -49.02
C TYR A 151 4.66 6.44 -49.19
N SER A 152 4.14 6.29 -50.42
CA SER A 152 2.70 6.19 -50.65
C SER A 152 2.17 4.78 -50.36
N GLU A 153 0.89 4.67 -49.99
CA GLU A 153 0.25 3.36 -49.76
C GLU A 153 0.29 2.45 -51.01
N SER A 154 0.31 3.04 -52.21
CA SER A 154 0.48 2.28 -53.46
C SER A 154 1.83 1.56 -53.56
N VAL A 155 2.91 2.18 -53.03
CA VAL A 155 4.24 1.56 -52.97
C VAL A 155 4.22 0.40 -51.97
N LEU A 156 3.64 0.60 -50.78
CA LEU A 156 3.52 -0.47 -49.78
C LEU A 156 2.71 -1.66 -50.31
N LYS A 157 1.58 -1.41 -50.99
CA LYS A 157 0.78 -2.47 -51.63
C LYS A 157 1.59 -3.28 -52.64
N SER A 158 2.40 -2.60 -53.46
CA SER A 158 3.22 -3.26 -54.48
C SER A 158 4.26 -4.19 -53.85
N GLU A 159 4.92 -3.72 -52.80
CA GLU A 159 5.92 -4.49 -52.04
C GLU A 159 5.28 -5.67 -51.26
N LEU A 160 4.13 -5.46 -50.63
CA LEU A 160 3.37 -6.52 -49.96
C LEU A 160 2.88 -7.59 -50.96
N LYS A 161 2.43 -7.18 -52.14
CA LYS A 161 2.04 -8.11 -53.22
C LYS A 161 3.23 -8.95 -53.69
N ALA A 162 4.42 -8.36 -53.78
CA ALA A 162 5.63 -9.06 -54.20
C ALA A 162 6.02 -10.20 -53.23
N ILE A 163 5.60 -10.13 -51.98
CA ILE A 163 5.87 -11.16 -50.96
C ILE A 163 4.67 -12.11 -50.75
N GLY A 164 3.67 -12.04 -51.63
CA GLY A 164 2.52 -12.94 -51.64
C GLY A 164 1.41 -12.58 -50.65
N VAL A 165 1.34 -11.33 -50.20
CA VAL A 165 0.19 -10.82 -49.42
C VAL A 165 -0.92 -10.42 -50.40
N ASP A 166 -2.14 -10.87 -50.13
CA ASP A 166 -3.31 -10.46 -50.90
C ASP A 166 -3.70 -9.02 -50.52
N VAL A 167 -3.40 -8.09 -51.43
CA VAL A 167 -3.76 -6.66 -51.34
C VAL A 167 -4.83 -6.27 -52.37
N SER A 168 -5.56 -7.25 -52.90
CA SER A 168 -6.68 -6.99 -53.83
C SER A 168 -7.81 -6.19 -53.18
N LYS A 169 -7.92 -6.28 -51.85
CA LYS A 169 -8.76 -5.44 -51.01
C LYS A 169 -7.92 -4.34 -50.37
N GLU A 170 -8.58 -3.22 -50.07
CA GLU A 170 -7.96 -2.09 -49.37
C GLU A 170 -7.58 -2.41 -47.92
N ASN A 171 -8.14 -3.49 -47.34
CA ASN A 171 -7.92 -3.88 -45.95
C ASN A 171 -7.06 -5.15 -45.89
N ILE A 172 -6.08 -5.17 -45.01
CA ILE A 172 -5.19 -6.31 -44.78
C ILE A 172 -5.43 -6.96 -43.43
N ASP A 173 -5.25 -8.29 -43.39
CA ASP A 173 -5.34 -9.13 -42.20
C ASP A 173 -3.94 -9.31 -41.57
N ALA A 174 -3.88 -9.60 -40.27
CA ALA A 174 -2.66 -10.02 -39.60
C ALA A 174 -2.27 -11.48 -39.96
N LYS A 175 -3.24 -12.34 -40.30
CA LYS A 175 -3.05 -13.73 -40.76
C LYS A 175 -3.65 -13.88 -42.17
N LYS A 176 -2.95 -14.54 -43.09
CA LYS A 176 -3.37 -14.65 -44.51
C LYS A 176 -4.86 -15.00 -44.68
N GLY A 177 -5.61 -14.02 -45.17
CA GLY A 177 -6.97 -14.18 -45.68
C GLY A 177 -8.08 -13.79 -44.70
N SER A 178 -9.01 -12.99 -45.24
CA SER A 178 -10.36 -12.72 -44.71
C SER A 178 -10.57 -11.48 -43.83
N VAL A 179 -10.33 -10.30 -44.41
CA VAL A 179 -11.12 -9.12 -44.01
C VAL A 179 -12.23 -8.84 -45.05
N VAL A 180 -13.48 -8.77 -44.58
CA VAL A 180 -14.68 -8.46 -45.39
C VAL A 180 -15.27 -7.08 -45.01
N ALA A 181 -14.87 -6.47 -43.89
CA ALA A 181 -15.33 -5.17 -43.37
C ALA A 181 -14.15 -4.19 -43.13
N SER A 182 -14.40 -2.94 -42.72
CA SER A 182 -13.31 -1.99 -42.41
C SER A 182 -12.55 -2.41 -41.13
N PRO A 183 -11.21 -2.24 -41.05
CA PRO A 183 -10.43 -2.56 -39.86
C PRO A 183 -10.90 -1.82 -38.60
N GLY A 184 -11.30 -0.56 -38.76
CA GLY A 184 -11.83 0.25 -37.66
C GLY A 184 -13.29 -0.06 -37.28
N GLU A 185 -14.01 -0.93 -37.99
CA GLU A 185 -15.41 -1.24 -37.63
C GLU A 185 -15.50 -2.27 -36.51
N ILE A 186 -15.47 -1.84 -35.25
CA ILE A 186 -15.41 -2.74 -34.08
C ILE A 186 -16.53 -3.81 -34.03
N SER A 187 -17.73 -3.49 -34.51
CA SER A 187 -18.88 -4.41 -34.49
C SER A 187 -18.87 -5.49 -35.59
N ARG A 188 -18.14 -5.27 -36.69
CA ARG A 188 -18.07 -6.17 -37.86
C ARG A 188 -16.64 -6.52 -38.27
N GLY A 189 -15.67 -5.98 -37.54
CA GLY A 189 -14.27 -5.87 -37.92
C GLY A 189 -13.45 -7.02 -37.35
N PRO A 190 -12.38 -7.41 -38.05
CA PRO A 190 -11.69 -8.66 -37.80
C PRO A 190 -10.85 -8.67 -36.51
N PHE A 191 -10.62 -7.52 -35.87
CA PHE A 191 -9.73 -7.37 -34.70
C PHE A 191 -10.50 -7.52 -33.38
N VAL A 192 -11.16 -6.45 -32.91
CA VAL A 192 -11.85 -6.43 -31.61
C VAL A 192 -13.02 -7.43 -31.56
N GLN A 193 -13.77 -7.60 -32.66
CA GLN A 193 -14.90 -8.54 -32.70
C GLN A 193 -14.47 -9.98 -32.37
N THR A 194 -13.29 -10.38 -32.84
CA THR A 194 -12.79 -11.75 -32.60
C THR A 194 -12.42 -12.00 -31.15
N LEU A 195 -12.26 -10.95 -30.33
CA LEU A 195 -12.10 -11.06 -28.89
C LEU A 195 -13.42 -11.37 -28.17
N TYR A 196 -14.60 -11.14 -28.76
CA TYR A 196 -15.86 -11.58 -28.14
C TYR A 196 -16.18 -13.06 -28.40
N ALA A 197 -15.53 -13.67 -29.40
CA ALA A 197 -15.92 -14.98 -29.91
C ALA A 197 -15.17 -16.17 -29.29
N GLY A 198 -14.15 -15.94 -28.44
CA GLY A 198 -13.34 -17.02 -27.86
C GLY A 198 -13.43 -17.10 -26.35
N LEU A 199 -13.88 -18.21 -25.78
CA LEU A 199 -13.87 -18.42 -24.31
C LEU A 199 -12.45 -18.30 -23.72
N GLU A 200 -11.41 -18.63 -24.48
CA GLU A 200 -10.02 -18.53 -24.03
C GLU A 200 -9.56 -17.09 -23.81
N ILE A 201 -10.17 -16.10 -24.48
CA ILE A 201 -9.73 -14.70 -24.32
C ILE A 201 -10.12 -14.13 -22.96
N THR A 202 -11.17 -14.66 -22.33
CA THR A 202 -11.64 -14.21 -21.02
C THR A 202 -10.66 -14.55 -19.90
N ASP A 203 -9.75 -15.50 -20.14
CA ASP A 203 -8.62 -15.78 -19.25
C ASP A 203 -7.62 -14.61 -19.20
N TYR A 204 -7.69 -13.65 -20.14
CA TYR A 204 -6.77 -12.51 -20.26
C TYR A 204 -7.48 -11.17 -20.21
N VAL A 205 -8.67 -11.06 -20.82
CA VAL A 205 -9.44 -9.82 -20.89
C VAL A 205 -10.95 -10.09 -21.06
N LEU A 206 -11.75 -9.38 -20.27
CA LEU A 206 -13.20 -9.29 -20.41
C LEU A 206 -13.55 -7.97 -21.09
N ILE A 207 -14.44 -8.01 -22.07
CA ILE A 207 -14.90 -6.82 -22.79
C ILE A 207 -16.40 -6.68 -22.60
N LEU A 208 -16.81 -5.53 -22.08
CA LEU A 208 -18.17 -5.24 -21.64
C LEU A 208 -18.70 -4.01 -22.38
N GLN A 209 -19.99 -4.01 -22.71
CA GLN A 209 -20.65 -2.91 -23.42
C GLN A 209 -21.04 -1.74 -22.50
N SER A 210 -20.94 -1.95 -21.20
CA SER A 210 -21.35 -1.06 -20.14
C SER A 210 -20.57 -1.43 -18.90
N ASP A 211 -20.37 -0.47 -18.00
CA ASP A 211 -19.78 -0.75 -16.72
C ASP A 211 -20.66 -1.77 -15.97
N TYR A 212 -20.16 -2.98 -15.73
CA TYR A 212 -20.94 -4.01 -15.05
C TYR A 212 -21.27 -3.60 -13.61
N LEU A 213 -20.44 -2.74 -12.99
CA LEU A 213 -20.70 -2.16 -11.67
C LEU A 213 -21.95 -1.26 -11.70
N SER A 214 -22.18 -0.56 -12.81
CA SER A 214 -23.38 0.27 -13.01
C SER A 214 -24.66 -0.52 -13.28
N LEU A 215 -24.56 -1.75 -13.81
CA LEU A 215 -25.70 -2.56 -14.25
C LEU A 215 -26.25 -3.55 -13.21
N TYR A 216 -25.38 -4.13 -12.38
CA TYR A 216 -25.77 -5.17 -11.41
C TYR A 216 -25.57 -4.73 -9.96
N GLY A 217 -25.24 -3.46 -9.74
CA GLY A 217 -25.30 -2.84 -8.43
C GLY A 217 -26.74 -2.58 -8.00
N ASN A 218 -27.34 -3.47 -7.21
CA ASN A 218 -28.14 -2.95 -6.09
C ASN A 218 -27.20 -2.03 -5.31
N THR A 219 -27.67 -0.89 -4.78
CA THR A 219 -26.91 -0.05 -3.83
C THR A 219 -26.71 -0.77 -2.48
N VAL A 220 -26.25 -2.01 -2.53
CA VAL A 220 -25.30 -2.57 -1.60
C VAL A 220 -23.96 -2.04 -2.10
N LYS A 221 -23.43 -1.00 -1.44
CA LYS A 221 -22.01 -0.65 -1.53
C LYS A 221 -21.20 -1.85 -1.04
N SER A 222 -21.05 -2.87 -1.87
CA SER A 222 -19.99 -3.86 -1.71
C SER A 222 -18.71 -3.16 -2.13
N ASN A 223 -18.22 -2.34 -1.20
CA ASN A 223 -16.84 -1.90 -1.18
C ASN A 223 -15.98 -3.15 -0.96
N ASN A 224 -15.83 -3.98 -1.99
CA ASN A 224 -14.59 -4.74 -2.14
C ASN A 224 -13.63 -3.84 -2.91
N SER A 225 -13.36 -2.69 -2.29
CA SER A 225 -12.11 -1.99 -2.44
C SER A 225 -11.07 -2.83 -1.69
N ILE A 226 -10.33 -3.63 -2.44
CA ILE A 226 -9.07 -4.23 -2.01
C ILE A 226 -8.18 -4.34 -3.27
N ASP A 227 -7.05 -3.67 -3.46
CA ASP A 227 -6.64 -2.33 -3.05
C ASP A 227 -5.40 -1.98 -3.88
N CYS A 228 -5.56 -1.08 -4.87
CA CYS A 228 -4.61 0.02 -4.99
C CYS A 228 -4.83 0.85 -3.73
N ILE A 229 -4.20 0.42 -2.65
CA ILE A 229 -4.25 0.92 -1.27
C ILE A 229 -5.47 1.82 -0.98
N ASN A 230 -6.47 1.29 -0.27
CA ASN A 230 -7.61 2.06 0.28
C ASN A 230 -7.06 3.06 1.28
N TYR A 231 -6.55 4.13 0.74
CA TYR A 231 -6.25 5.30 1.50
C TYR A 231 -7.51 6.13 1.67
N LYS A 232 -8.50 6.07 0.77
CA LYS A 232 -9.58 7.04 0.77
C LYS A 232 -10.58 6.91 1.92
N LYS A 233 -11.01 5.71 2.28
CA LYS A 233 -12.13 5.53 3.22
C LYS A 233 -11.65 5.58 4.68
N SER A 234 -12.22 6.49 5.47
CA SER A 234 -12.12 6.47 6.92
C SER A 234 -12.78 5.19 7.41
N SER A 235 -11.96 4.26 7.89
CA SER A 235 -12.36 3.04 8.57
C SER A 235 -12.30 3.28 10.07
N ASN A 236 -13.17 2.63 10.85
CA ASN A 236 -13.05 2.61 12.32
C ASN A 236 -11.67 2.09 12.79
N TYR A 237 -10.92 1.45 11.90
CA TYR A 237 -9.56 0.97 12.15
C TYR A 237 -8.44 1.94 11.70
N ARG A 238 -8.76 3.05 11.02
CA ARG A 238 -7.79 4.07 10.58
C ARG A 238 -6.89 4.58 11.72
N PRO A 239 -7.38 4.86 12.93
CA PRO A 239 -6.51 5.31 14.03
C PRO A 239 -5.43 4.28 14.37
N TYR A 240 -5.76 2.98 14.34
CA TYR A 240 -4.80 1.90 14.56
C TYR A 240 -3.75 1.85 13.45
N ILE A 241 -4.20 1.88 12.19
CA ILE A 241 -3.33 1.82 11.01
C ILE A 241 -2.35 2.99 11.00
N THR A 242 -2.85 4.21 11.21
CA THR A 242 -2.06 5.45 11.23
C THR A 242 -1.08 5.46 12.41
N ALA A 243 -1.53 5.03 13.60
CA ALA A 243 -0.67 4.92 14.78
C ALA A 243 0.47 3.93 14.54
N ILE A 244 0.17 2.74 13.99
CA ILE A 244 1.17 1.71 13.66
C ILE A 244 2.20 2.26 12.68
N LYS A 245 1.75 2.88 11.58
CA LYS A 245 2.63 3.43 10.54
C LYS A 245 3.55 4.54 11.09
N SER A 246 3.04 5.33 12.04
CA SER A 246 3.78 6.45 12.64
C SER A 246 4.77 5.97 13.72
N LYS A 247 4.36 5.05 14.59
CA LYS A 247 5.19 4.45 15.64
C LYS A 247 4.68 3.03 15.93
N PRO A 248 5.43 1.97 15.59
CA PRO A 248 4.96 0.58 15.67
C PRO A 248 5.02 0.01 17.11
N PHE A 249 4.60 0.81 18.08
CA PHE A 249 4.39 0.39 19.47
C PHE A 249 3.11 1.04 20.00
N LEU A 250 2.09 0.21 20.22
CA LEU A 250 0.75 0.66 20.65
C LEU A 250 0.39 0.08 22.02
N LEU A 251 -0.40 0.82 22.78
CA LEU A 251 -1.10 0.35 23.97
C LEU A 251 -2.60 0.40 23.70
N LEU A 252 -3.28 -0.73 23.83
CA LEU A 252 -4.74 -0.83 23.76
C LEU A 252 -5.28 -0.91 25.18
N ALA A 253 -5.94 0.14 25.64
CA ALA A 253 -6.49 0.25 26.98
C ALA A 253 -8.02 0.13 26.95
N GLY A 254 -8.60 -0.49 27.97
CA GLY A 254 -10.05 -0.57 28.12
C GLY A 254 -10.46 -1.65 29.10
N ILE A 255 -11.76 -1.74 29.39
CA ILE A 255 -12.31 -2.75 30.30
C ILE A 255 -12.09 -4.17 29.77
N SER A 256 -12.13 -5.16 30.67
CA SER A 256 -12.06 -6.56 30.26
C SER A 256 -13.22 -6.94 29.34
N GLY A 257 -12.95 -7.78 28.32
CA GLY A 257 -13.96 -8.24 27.38
C GLY A 257 -14.20 -7.37 26.14
N THR A 258 -13.52 -6.23 25.97
CA THR A 258 -13.67 -5.34 24.80
C THR A 258 -12.93 -5.83 23.54
N GLY A 259 -12.33 -7.02 23.57
CA GLY A 259 -11.67 -7.61 22.40
C GLY A 259 -10.28 -7.07 22.08
N LYS A 260 -9.58 -6.42 23.02
CA LYS A 260 -8.21 -5.88 22.85
C LYS A 260 -7.22 -6.87 22.20
N SER A 261 -7.11 -8.08 22.72
CA SER A 261 -6.20 -9.10 22.17
C SER A 261 -6.75 -9.72 20.87
N ARG A 262 -8.08 -9.65 20.65
CA ARG A 262 -8.72 -10.09 19.40
C ARG A 262 -8.38 -9.12 18.27
N ILE A 263 -8.47 -7.81 18.47
CA ILE A 263 -8.19 -6.84 17.40
C ILE A 263 -6.75 -6.95 16.88
N VAL A 264 -5.76 -7.21 17.74
CA VAL A 264 -4.37 -7.42 17.30
C VAL A 264 -4.25 -8.64 16.37
N ARG A 265 -4.94 -9.74 16.70
CA ARG A 265 -4.98 -10.94 15.86
C ARG A 265 -5.66 -10.66 14.52
N GLU A 266 -6.73 -9.87 14.53
CA GLU A 266 -7.49 -9.57 13.33
C GLU A 266 -6.75 -8.57 12.42
N LEU A 267 -5.97 -7.62 12.97
CA LEU A 267 -5.05 -6.78 12.19
C LEU A 267 -3.99 -7.64 11.46
N ALA A 268 -3.43 -8.64 12.14
CA ALA A 268 -2.50 -9.58 11.51
C ALA A 268 -3.17 -10.44 10.44
N ARG A 269 -4.41 -10.88 10.68
CA ARG A 269 -5.23 -11.63 9.72
C ARG A 269 -5.55 -10.81 8.48
N ALA A 270 -5.87 -9.53 8.67
CA ALA A 270 -6.19 -8.58 7.61
C ALA A 270 -5.02 -8.36 6.63
N CYS A 271 -3.78 -8.73 6.99
CA CYS A 271 -2.64 -8.72 6.06
C CYS A 271 -2.70 -9.84 5.00
N TRP A 272 -3.65 -10.78 5.08
CA TRP A 272 -3.78 -11.92 4.19
C TRP A 272 -5.01 -11.80 3.29
N ASP A 273 -4.92 -12.37 2.09
CA ASP A 273 -6.07 -12.37 1.17
C ASP A 273 -7.18 -13.25 1.72
N GLU A 274 -8.42 -12.78 1.58
CA GLU A 274 -9.60 -13.54 2.02
C GLU A 274 -9.62 -14.92 1.34
N GLY A 275 -9.81 -15.97 2.14
CA GLY A 275 -9.78 -17.35 1.66
C GLY A 275 -8.40 -18.02 1.65
N SER A 276 -7.30 -17.28 1.85
CA SER A 276 -5.96 -17.87 1.98
C SER A 276 -5.83 -18.77 3.22
N THR A 277 -4.80 -19.62 3.22
CA THR A 277 -4.48 -20.50 4.35
C THR A 277 -4.26 -19.73 5.64
N GLU A 278 -3.53 -18.62 5.57
CA GLU A 278 -3.22 -17.75 6.69
C GLU A 278 -4.43 -16.96 7.17
N TYR A 279 -5.27 -16.46 6.24
CA TYR A 279 -6.52 -15.77 6.60
C TYR A 279 -7.49 -16.70 7.35
N ASN A 280 -7.54 -17.98 6.99
CA ASN A 280 -8.42 -18.96 7.64
C ASN A 280 -7.78 -19.65 8.87
N ALA A 281 -6.49 -19.46 9.11
CA ALA A 281 -5.78 -20.08 10.22
C ALA A 281 -6.30 -19.53 11.56
N HIS A 282 -6.44 -20.41 12.56
CA HIS A 282 -6.81 -19.98 13.92
C HIS A 282 -5.85 -18.90 14.45
N LYS A 283 -4.55 -19.10 14.21
CA LYS A 283 -3.47 -18.17 14.50
C LYS A 283 -2.74 -17.82 13.19
N PRO A 284 -2.85 -16.59 12.67
CA PRO A 284 -2.04 -16.15 11.53
C PRO A 284 -0.54 -16.28 11.82
N LYS A 285 0.28 -16.61 10.81
CA LYS A 285 1.72 -16.85 11.03
C LYS A 285 2.51 -15.59 11.41
N ASN A 286 1.98 -14.43 11.05
CA ASN A 286 2.50 -13.09 11.36
C ASN A 286 1.90 -12.53 12.67
N PHE A 287 1.32 -13.38 13.53
CA PHE A 287 0.82 -13.00 14.85
C PHE A 287 1.44 -13.89 15.94
N GLU A 288 1.96 -13.28 16.99
CA GLU A 288 2.41 -13.98 18.19
C GLU A 288 1.87 -13.28 19.44
N MET A 289 1.44 -14.06 20.43
CA MET A 289 0.88 -13.54 21.67
C MET A 289 1.69 -14.05 22.85
N ILE A 290 2.22 -13.13 23.65
CA ILE A 290 2.98 -13.42 24.85
C ILE A 290 2.19 -12.87 26.04
N GLN A 291 1.80 -13.76 26.94
CA GLN A 291 1.11 -13.36 28.17
C GLN A 291 2.12 -12.92 29.22
N VAL A 292 2.04 -11.67 29.64
CA VAL A 292 2.88 -11.15 30.71
C VAL A 292 2.49 -11.79 32.03
N LYS A 293 3.48 -12.06 32.88
CA LYS A 293 3.27 -12.65 34.20
C LYS A 293 3.74 -11.67 35.29
N PRO A 294 3.08 -11.67 36.47
CA PRO A 294 3.36 -10.69 37.51
C PRO A 294 4.78 -10.78 38.11
N ASN A 295 5.46 -11.90 37.92
CA ASN A 295 6.83 -12.13 38.40
C ASN A 295 7.92 -11.66 37.42
N TRP A 296 7.54 -10.98 36.32
CA TRP A 296 8.50 -10.44 35.36
C TRP A 296 9.13 -9.15 35.92
N HIS A 297 10.42 -9.21 36.24
CA HIS A 297 11.18 -8.10 36.82
C HIS A 297 12.45 -7.74 36.03
N ASP A 298 12.70 -8.47 34.93
CA ASP A 298 13.78 -8.24 33.98
C ASP A 298 13.38 -8.79 32.61
N SER A 299 14.26 -8.64 31.63
CA SER A 299 14.02 -9.01 30.24
C SER A 299 14.21 -10.49 29.92
N THR A 300 14.58 -11.31 30.92
CA THR A 300 14.94 -12.72 30.74
C THR A 300 13.84 -13.54 30.08
N GLU A 301 12.60 -13.36 30.54
CA GLU A 301 11.45 -14.13 30.05
C GLU A 301 11.06 -13.78 28.61
N LEU A 302 11.37 -12.55 28.19
CA LEU A 302 11.10 -12.07 26.85
C LEU A 302 12.26 -12.38 25.91
N MET A 303 13.46 -11.91 26.25
CA MET A 303 14.67 -11.99 25.43
C MET A 303 15.28 -13.40 25.46
N GLY A 304 15.33 -14.02 26.63
CA GLY A 304 16.08 -15.24 26.89
C GLY A 304 17.28 -15.01 27.81
N TYR A 305 18.01 -16.07 28.11
CA TYR A 305 19.18 -16.02 29.00
C TYR A 305 20.24 -17.05 28.61
N ILE A 306 21.46 -16.83 29.10
CA ILE A 306 22.55 -17.79 28.95
C ILE A 306 22.47 -18.81 30.10
N SER A 307 22.21 -20.07 29.76
CA SER A 307 22.31 -21.19 30.67
C SER A 307 23.71 -21.81 30.62
N ARG A 308 24.17 -22.34 31.76
CA ARG A 308 25.44 -23.08 31.88
C ARG A 308 25.25 -24.52 32.38
N VAL A 309 24.00 -25.00 32.42
CA VAL A 309 23.64 -26.31 32.99
C VAL A 309 24.34 -27.47 32.25
N SER A 310 24.56 -27.33 30.94
CA SER A 310 25.27 -28.31 30.10
C SER A 310 26.80 -28.29 30.25
N GLY A 311 27.35 -27.42 31.11
CA GLY A 311 28.79 -27.21 31.25
C GLY A 311 29.40 -26.26 30.20
N LYS A 312 28.62 -25.86 29.18
CA LYS A 312 28.97 -24.81 28.23
C LYS A 312 27.91 -23.69 28.25
N PRO A 313 28.27 -22.43 28.00
CA PRO A 313 27.29 -21.37 27.78
C PRO A 313 26.37 -21.73 26.61
N THR A 314 25.05 -21.67 26.81
CA THR A 314 24.04 -21.90 25.77
C THR A 314 22.91 -20.91 25.96
N TYR A 315 22.53 -20.21 24.89
CA TYR A 315 21.44 -19.24 24.96
C TYR A 315 20.09 -19.97 24.88
N VAL A 316 19.25 -19.76 25.89
CA VAL A 316 17.86 -20.24 25.93
C VAL A 316 17.00 -19.15 25.33
N VAL A 317 16.63 -19.32 24.06
CA VAL A 317 15.93 -18.31 23.27
C VAL A 317 14.43 -18.22 23.56
N GLY A 318 13.96 -17.00 23.85
CA GLY A 318 12.54 -16.69 24.06
C GLY A 318 11.70 -16.68 22.78
N HIS A 319 10.37 -16.67 22.94
CA HIS A 319 9.43 -16.58 21.80
C HIS A 319 9.56 -15.26 21.03
N PHE A 320 9.93 -14.19 21.73
CA PHE A 320 10.13 -12.86 21.17
C PHE A 320 11.21 -12.83 20.08
N LEU A 321 12.42 -13.29 20.39
CA LEU A 321 13.53 -13.33 19.42
C LEU A 321 13.20 -14.25 18.23
N LYS A 322 12.59 -15.42 18.47
CA LYS A 322 12.13 -16.30 17.37
C LYS A 322 11.15 -15.58 16.44
N PHE A 323 10.28 -14.76 17.00
CA PHE A 323 9.27 -14.04 16.22
C PHE A 323 9.89 -12.86 15.43
N ILE A 324 10.85 -12.14 16.02
CA ILE A 324 11.67 -11.14 15.30
C ILE A 324 12.35 -11.76 14.07
N VAL A 325 12.92 -12.95 14.21
CA VAL A 325 13.62 -13.62 13.11
C VAL A 325 12.66 -14.02 11.98
N ARG A 326 11.45 -14.48 12.32
CA ARG A 326 10.41 -14.75 11.30
C ARG A 326 10.00 -13.48 10.55
N ALA A 327 10.00 -12.32 11.21
CA ALA A 327 9.71 -11.04 10.57
C ALA A 327 10.84 -10.63 9.61
N TRP A 328 12.10 -10.88 9.99
CA TRP A 328 13.26 -10.72 9.09
C TRP A 328 13.19 -11.63 7.85
N GLU A 329 12.70 -12.85 8.00
CA GLU A 329 12.51 -13.80 6.88
C GLU A 329 11.38 -13.38 5.93
N ASN A 330 10.50 -12.46 6.33
CA ASN A 330 9.31 -12.05 5.57
C ASN A 330 9.11 -10.52 5.63
N PRO A 331 10.06 -9.72 5.09
CA PRO A 331 10.10 -8.26 5.31
C PRO A 331 8.87 -7.52 4.75
N ASP A 332 8.23 -8.07 3.71
CA ASP A 332 7.06 -7.46 3.06
C ASP A 332 5.73 -7.69 3.83
N ILE A 333 5.76 -8.41 4.95
CA ILE A 333 4.57 -8.80 5.69
C ILE A 333 4.64 -8.17 7.08
N PRO A 334 3.63 -7.41 7.54
CA PRO A 334 3.61 -6.88 8.90
C PRO A 334 3.47 -7.98 9.96
N TYR A 335 4.36 -8.00 10.96
CA TYR A 335 4.39 -8.97 12.06
C TYR A 335 3.93 -8.32 13.37
N PHE A 336 2.89 -8.87 13.97
CA PHE A 336 2.24 -8.34 15.17
C PHE A 336 2.56 -9.18 16.40
N LEU A 337 3.28 -8.59 17.34
CA LEU A 337 3.49 -9.14 18.67
C LEU A 337 2.47 -8.51 19.63
N CYS A 338 1.60 -9.35 20.20
CA CYS A 338 0.66 -8.97 21.24
C CYS A 338 1.25 -9.30 22.62
N LEU A 339 1.57 -8.28 23.41
CA LEU A 339 1.88 -8.44 24.84
C LEU A 339 0.59 -8.35 25.63
N ASP A 340 0.05 -9.50 26.01
CA ASP A 340 -1.25 -9.58 26.67
C ASP A 340 -1.13 -9.27 28.16
N GLU A 341 -2.02 -8.40 28.65
CA GLU A 341 -2.03 -7.86 30.01
C GLU A 341 -0.68 -7.23 30.40
N MET A 342 -0.19 -6.35 29.52
CA MET A 342 1.14 -5.75 29.57
C MET A 342 1.45 -5.10 30.93
N ASN A 343 0.43 -4.55 31.60
CA ASN A 343 0.52 -3.88 32.88
C ASN A 343 0.46 -4.80 34.13
N LEU A 344 0.49 -6.12 33.95
CA LEU A 344 0.62 -7.05 35.09
C LEU A 344 1.99 -7.01 35.78
N ALA A 345 3.01 -6.51 35.08
CA ALA A 345 4.37 -6.36 35.60
C ALA A 345 4.92 -4.97 35.23
N PRO A 346 5.97 -4.49 35.93
CA PRO A 346 6.60 -3.20 35.63
C PRO A 346 7.21 -3.19 34.21
N VAL A 347 6.50 -2.54 33.28
CA VAL A 347 6.83 -2.60 31.84
C VAL A 347 8.21 -2.06 31.53
N GLU A 348 8.63 -0.99 32.20
CA GLU A 348 9.97 -0.43 32.01
C GLU A 348 11.12 -1.36 32.42
N GLN A 349 10.85 -2.45 33.17
CA GLN A 349 11.85 -3.41 33.61
C GLN A 349 11.99 -4.55 32.60
N TYR A 350 10.91 -5.30 32.33
CA TYR A 350 11.00 -6.47 31.45
C TYR A 350 11.07 -6.12 29.95
N PHE A 351 10.65 -4.90 29.59
CA PHE A 351 10.63 -4.44 28.21
C PHE A 351 11.70 -3.37 27.92
N ALA A 352 12.70 -3.24 28.80
CA ALA A 352 13.68 -2.16 28.78
C ALA A 352 14.48 -2.07 27.47
N GLU A 353 14.94 -3.20 26.95
CA GLU A 353 15.76 -3.32 25.74
C GLU A 353 14.96 -2.85 24.52
N TYR A 354 13.73 -3.33 24.35
CA TYR A 354 12.87 -2.89 23.26
C TYR A 354 12.57 -1.39 23.33
N LEU A 355 12.24 -0.87 24.52
CA LEU A 355 12.01 0.56 24.72
C LEU A 355 13.26 1.39 24.40
N SER A 356 14.45 0.84 24.56
CA SER A 356 15.68 1.49 24.15
C SER A 356 15.85 1.47 22.63
N VAL A 357 15.72 0.29 22.01
CA VAL A 357 16.00 0.08 20.58
C VAL A 357 14.97 0.74 19.65
N ILE A 358 13.70 0.84 20.06
CA ILE A 358 12.70 1.55 19.23
C ILE A 358 13.00 3.05 19.07
N GLU A 359 13.88 3.61 19.90
CA GLU A 359 14.34 4.99 19.83
C GLU A 359 15.57 5.19 18.94
N SER A 360 16.27 4.12 18.57
CA SER A 360 17.40 4.19 17.63
C SER A 360 16.98 3.98 16.18
N ARG A 361 15.67 3.92 15.91
CA ARG A 361 15.12 3.84 14.54
C ARG A 361 15.64 5.02 13.71
N LYS A 362 16.24 4.70 12.56
CA LYS A 362 16.71 5.69 11.57
C LYS A 362 16.24 5.32 10.18
N SER A 363 15.70 6.30 9.46
CA SER A 363 15.39 6.16 8.05
C SER A 363 16.64 6.40 7.21
N HIS A 364 16.75 5.68 6.10
CA HIS A 364 17.83 5.78 5.12
C HIS A 364 17.27 6.06 3.73
N GLU A 365 18.15 6.48 2.81
CA GLU A 365 17.80 6.63 1.40
C GLU A 365 17.19 5.32 0.85
N GLY A 366 16.03 5.43 0.20
CA GLY A 366 15.27 4.28 -0.31
C GLY A 366 14.17 3.75 0.61
N GLY A 367 13.94 4.37 1.78
CA GLY A 367 12.78 4.08 2.66
C GLY A 367 13.00 2.92 3.63
N ASN A 368 14.22 2.38 3.71
CA ASN A 368 14.61 1.37 4.68
C ASN A 368 14.83 2.00 6.05
N VAL A 369 14.30 1.37 7.10
CA VAL A 369 14.50 1.78 8.49
C VAL A 369 15.33 0.73 9.23
N THR A 370 16.39 1.15 9.91
CA THR A 370 17.22 0.27 10.76
C THR A 370 17.11 0.66 12.23
N THR A 371 17.52 -0.25 13.10
CA THR A 371 17.64 -0.04 14.55
C THR A 371 19.00 -0.53 15.04
N ASP A 372 19.42 -0.05 16.21
CA ASP A 372 20.50 -0.69 16.96
C ASP A 372 20.10 -2.15 17.29
N PRO A 373 21.06 -3.06 17.50
CA PRO A 373 20.75 -4.45 17.81
C PRO A 373 20.01 -4.57 19.16
N ILE A 374 18.89 -5.30 19.16
CA ILE A 374 18.19 -5.70 20.39
C ILE A 374 18.91 -6.84 21.11
N LEU A 375 19.70 -7.64 20.36
CA LEU A 375 20.69 -8.54 20.92
C LEU A 375 22.03 -8.27 20.22
N GLU A 376 22.94 -7.61 20.94
CA GLU A 376 24.28 -7.30 20.44
C GLU A 376 25.02 -8.57 20.01
N LYS A 377 25.81 -8.44 18.95
CA LYS A 377 26.68 -9.50 18.50
C LYS A 377 27.80 -9.72 19.51
N VAL A 378 28.01 -10.98 19.88
CA VAL A 378 29.08 -11.40 20.78
C VAL A 378 29.95 -12.43 20.08
N ASP A 379 31.28 -12.26 20.15
CA ASP A 379 32.27 -13.20 19.59
C ASP A 379 32.44 -14.46 20.47
N GLU A 380 31.33 -15.12 20.78
CA GLU A 380 31.29 -16.34 21.58
C GLU A 380 30.53 -17.47 20.85
N GLU A 381 30.96 -18.72 21.06
CA GLU A 381 30.41 -19.91 20.40
C GLU A 381 28.88 -20.00 20.54
N TRP A 382 28.33 -19.60 21.69
CA TRP A 382 26.88 -19.66 21.92
C TRP A 382 26.09 -18.71 21.02
N TYR A 383 26.67 -17.56 20.61
CA TYR A 383 25.99 -16.58 19.77
C TYR A 383 25.85 -17.10 18.34
N PHE A 384 26.92 -17.64 17.77
CA PHE A 384 26.88 -18.26 16.44
C PHE A 384 25.99 -19.49 16.41
N ASN A 385 25.96 -20.28 17.50
CA ASN A 385 25.01 -21.38 17.65
C ASN A 385 23.56 -20.89 17.73
N LEU A 386 23.33 -19.77 18.43
CA LEU A 386 22.01 -19.13 18.50
C LEU A 386 21.55 -18.67 17.13
N THR A 387 22.34 -17.89 16.40
CA THR A 387 21.95 -17.36 15.07
C THR A 387 21.72 -18.50 14.07
N ALA A 388 22.54 -19.56 14.10
CA ALA A 388 22.33 -20.76 13.31
C ALA A 388 21.07 -21.55 13.70
N SER A 389 20.63 -21.49 14.96
CA SER A 389 19.39 -22.12 15.42
C SER A 389 18.13 -21.29 15.11
N LEU A 390 18.30 -19.98 14.95
CA LEU A 390 17.21 -19.02 14.77
C LEU A 390 16.69 -18.98 13.33
N THR A 391 17.57 -19.11 12.35
CA THR A 391 17.20 -19.08 10.92
C THR A 391 18.07 -20.02 10.10
N THR A 392 17.49 -20.57 9.04
CA THR A 392 18.21 -21.31 8.00
C THR A 392 18.57 -20.45 6.79
N VAL A 393 18.16 -19.18 6.77
CA VAL A 393 18.43 -18.24 5.67
C VAL A 393 19.82 -17.63 5.86
N GLU A 394 20.75 -17.95 4.96
CA GLU A 394 22.16 -17.60 5.10
C GLU A 394 22.40 -16.09 5.17
N ASP A 395 21.74 -15.30 4.31
CA ASP A 395 21.91 -13.85 4.27
C ASP A 395 21.51 -13.17 5.59
N ILE A 396 20.43 -13.65 6.21
CA ILE A 396 19.95 -13.15 7.51
C ILE A 396 20.92 -13.55 8.62
N ARG A 397 21.40 -14.80 8.60
CA ARG A 397 22.37 -15.30 9.57
C ARG A 397 23.69 -14.52 9.49
N MET A 398 24.17 -14.24 8.27
CA MET A 398 25.38 -13.45 8.04
C MET A 398 25.22 -12.05 8.63
N ARG A 399 24.11 -11.36 8.35
CA ARG A 399 23.80 -10.06 8.96
C ARG A 399 23.81 -10.12 10.49
N PHE A 400 23.16 -11.10 11.11
CA PHE A 400 23.15 -11.21 12.57
C PHE A 400 24.55 -11.42 13.17
N ASN A 401 25.40 -12.19 12.48
CA ASN A 401 26.78 -12.42 12.90
C ASN A 401 27.71 -11.21 12.69
N GLU A 402 27.31 -10.23 11.88
CA GLU A 402 28.04 -9.00 11.64
C GLU A 402 27.55 -7.85 12.53
N GLU A 403 26.24 -7.63 12.60
CA GLU A 403 25.62 -6.42 13.16
C GLU A 403 24.88 -6.67 14.48
N GLY A 404 24.59 -7.92 14.84
CA GLY A 404 23.66 -8.27 15.90
C GLY A 404 22.24 -8.50 15.39
N ILE A 405 21.33 -8.89 16.29
CA ILE A 405 19.91 -9.04 15.93
C ILE A 405 19.22 -7.69 16.13
N CYS A 406 18.83 -7.04 15.05
CA CYS A 406 18.06 -5.78 15.08
C CYS A 406 16.54 -6.04 14.96
N ILE A 407 15.73 -5.02 15.27
CA ILE A 407 14.27 -5.07 15.03
C ILE A 407 14.00 -4.74 13.55
N PRO A 408 13.30 -5.62 12.80
CA PRO A 408 12.98 -5.35 11.41
C PRO A 408 11.83 -4.33 11.29
N GLN A 409 11.78 -3.60 10.18
CA GLN A 409 10.87 -2.47 9.95
C GLN A 409 9.38 -2.88 9.95
N ASN A 410 9.08 -4.14 9.65
CA ASN A 410 7.74 -4.73 9.63
C ASN A 410 7.28 -5.25 11.01
N PHE A 411 8.07 -5.08 12.07
CA PHE A 411 7.74 -5.57 13.41
C PHE A 411 6.91 -4.55 14.20
N ILE A 412 5.75 -4.97 14.67
CA ILE A 412 4.77 -4.15 15.38
C ILE A 412 4.50 -4.77 16.73
N VAL A 413 4.66 -3.99 17.81
CA VAL A 413 4.30 -4.43 19.16
C VAL A 413 3.03 -3.75 19.61
N ILE A 414 2.07 -4.52 20.13
CA ILE A 414 0.84 -4.02 20.73
C ILE A 414 0.69 -4.62 22.12
N GLY A 415 0.66 -3.76 23.14
CA GLY A 415 0.35 -4.15 24.51
C GLY A 415 -1.14 -4.01 24.81
N THR A 416 -1.77 -5.03 25.36
CA THR A 416 -3.15 -4.91 25.87
C THR A 416 -3.11 -4.57 27.35
N VAL A 417 -3.97 -3.65 27.77
CA VAL A 417 -3.97 -3.07 29.11
C VAL A 417 -5.38 -3.20 29.68
N ASN A 418 -5.47 -3.78 30.87
CA ASN A 418 -6.70 -3.76 31.66
C ASN A 418 -6.65 -2.56 32.60
N MET A 419 -7.72 -1.77 32.63
CA MET A 419 -7.81 -0.53 33.42
C MET A 419 -8.21 -0.77 34.89
N ASP A 420 -8.31 -2.03 35.31
CA ASP A 420 -8.81 -2.41 36.62
C ASP A 420 -7.73 -2.20 37.72
N GLU A 421 -8.18 -1.98 38.96
CA GLU A 421 -7.38 -1.56 40.15
C GLU A 421 -6.16 -2.45 40.51
N THR A 422 -5.97 -3.59 39.85
CA THR A 422 -5.00 -4.64 40.24
C THR A 422 -3.69 -4.64 39.42
N THR A 423 -3.37 -3.54 38.74
CA THR A 423 -2.27 -3.47 37.76
C THR A 423 -1.28 -2.34 38.03
N PHE A 424 -0.07 -2.44 37.47
CA PHE A 424 0.94 -1.39 37.58
C PHE A 424 0.60 -0.21 36.67
N SER A 425 0.72 1.01 37.17
CA SER A 425 0.63 2.20 36.32
C SER A 425 1.82 2.28 35.37
N PHE A 426 1.59 2.83 34.18
CA PHE A 426 2.67 3.02 33.22
C PHE A 426 3.59 4.16 33.63
N SER A 427 4.89 3.89 33.63
CA SER A 427 5.87 4.96 33.71
C SER A 427 5.83 5.85 32.45
N ARG A 428 6.19 7.12 32.62
CA ARG A 428 6.32 8.07 31.50
C ARG A 428 7.28 7.56 30.41
N LYS A 429 8.29 6.77 30.80
CA LYS A 429 9.24 6.15 29.87
C LYS A 429 8.53 5.28 28.83
N VAL A 430 7.48 4.56 29.24
CA VAL A 430 6.68 3.70 28.36
C VAL A 430 5.72 4.55 27.53
N LEU A 431 4.95 5.43 28.18
CA LEU A 431 3.96 6.27 27.51
C LEU A 431 4.58 7.20 26.46
N ASP A 432 5.78 7.71 26.71
CA ASP A 432 6.51 8.54 25.75
C ASP A 432 6.89 7.77 24.48
N ARG A 433 6.90 6.42 24.49
CA ARG A 433 7.34 5.58 23.36
C ARG A 433 6.20 4.87 22.65
N ALA A 434 5.01 4.85 23.25
CA ALA A 434 3.83 4.17 22.71
C ALA A 434 2.78 5.16 22.20
N MET A 435 1.92 4.67 21.31
CA MET A 435 0.63 5.31 20.98
C MET A 435 -0.47 4.61 21.79
N THR A 436 -1.25 5.36 22.55
CA THR A 436 -2.34 4.77 23.37
C THR A 436 -3.67 4.91 22.67
N ILE A 437 -4.42 3.81 22.51
CA ILE A 437 -5.78 3.82 22.00
C ILE A 437 -6.70 3.25 23.09
N GLU A 438 -7.74 3.99 23.41
CA GLU A 438 -8.76 3.58 24.38
C GLU A 438 -9.92 2.89 23.65
N MET A 439 -10.30 1.70 24.13
CA MET A 439 -11.35 0.83 23.59
C MET A 439 -12.49 0.73 24.62
N ASN A 440 -13.22 1.82 24.79
CA ASN A 440 -14.34 1.91 25.74
C ASN A 440 -15.71 1.69 25.10
N GLU A 441 -15.84 1.90 23.80
CA GLU A 441 -17.10 1.69 23.11
C GLU A 441 -17.39 0.20 22.94
N VAL A 442 -18.56 -0.22 23.42
CA VAL A 442 -19.02 -1.60 23.32
C VAL A 442 -20.28 -1.61 22.47
N ASP A 443 -20.16 -2.16 21.26
CA ASP A 443 -21.31 -2.49 20.43
C ASP A 443 -21.72 -3.95 20.66
N LEU A 444 -22.84 -4.15 21.37
CA LEU A 444 -23.39 -5.47 21.67
C LEU A 444 -23.99 -6.18 20.44
N TYR A 445 -24.21 -5.46 19.35
CA TYR A 445 -24.74 -6.02 18.09
C TYR A 445 -23.65 -6.32 17.08
N ALA A 446 -22.43 -5.79 17.26
CA ALA A 446 -21.30 -6.05 16.38
C ALA A 446 -20.81 -7.51 16.44
N GLY A 447 -20.26 -7.99 15.31
CA GLY A 447 -19.59 -9.28 15.24
C GLY A 447 -20.50 -10.52 15.33
N LEU A 448 -21.83 -10.34 15.24
CA LEU A 448 -22.81 -11.43 15.26
C LEU A 448 -23.05 -12.05 13.87
N ASP A 449 -22.73 -11.35 12.80
CA ASP A 449 -23.00 -11.73 11.41
C ASP A 449 -21.75 -12.24 10.66
N SER A 450 -20.58 -12.22 11.30
CA SER A 450 -19.29 -12.60 10.71
C SER A 450 -18.40 -13.32 11.71
N LYS A 451 -17.63 -14.29 11.23
CA LYS A 451 -16.63 -15.01 12.04
C LYS A 451 -15.40 -14.16 12.37
N TYR A 452 -15.06 -13.21 11.49
CA TYR A 452 -13.86 -12.37 11.58
C TYR A 452 -14.25 -10.89 11.55
N GLU A 453 -13.39 -10.03 12.12
CA GLU A 453 -13.63 -8.59 12.08
C GLU A 453 -13.48 -8.06 10.65
N ARG A 454 -14.40 -7.18 10.24
CA ARG A 454 -14.40 -6.60 8.88
C ARG A 454 -13.45 -5.42 8.78
N ILE A 455 -12.15 -5.67 9.00
CA ILE A 455 -11.10 -4.66 8.88
C ILE A 455 -10.83 -4.29 7.41
N GLY A 456 -11.10 -5.21 6.49
CA GLY A 456 -10.64 -5.13 5.10
C GLY A 456 -9.19 -5.61 4.97
N LYS A 457 -8.73 -5.84 3.75
CA LYS A 457 -7.34 -6.23 3.50
C LYS A 457 -6.43 -5.05 3.79
N LEU A 458 -5.38 -5.30 4.57
CA LEU A 458 -4.31 -4.35 4.84
C LEU A 458 -3.10 -4.72 4.00
N ASN A 459 -2.61 -3.75 3.21
CA ASN A 459 -1.36 -3.87 2.49
C ASN A 459 -0.18 -3.47 3.39
N SER A 460 1.01 -3.94 3.04
CA SER A 460 2.23 -3.71 3.82
C SER A 460 2.57 -2.22 3.95
N ASP A 461 2.40 -1.43 2.89
CA ASP A 461 2.67 0.00 2.87
C ASP A 461 1.73 0.84 3.75
N MET A 462 0.57 0.28 4.14
CA MET A 462 -0.35 0.94 5.08
C MET A 462 0.17 0.89 6.52
N LEU A 463 1.03 -0.07 6.85
CA LEU A 463 1.48 -0.36 8.22
C LEU A 463 2.98 -0.15 8.39
N ILE A 464 3.78 -0.41 7.35
CA ILE A 464 5.23 -0.30 7.37
C ILE A 464 5.60 1.15 7.00
N GLY A 465 5.92 1.95 8.01
CA GLY A 465 6.35 3.35 7.83
C GLY A 465 7.80 3.46 7.35
N THR A 466 8.05 4.36 6.40
CA THR A 466 9.38 4.68 5.85
C THR A 466 10.03 5.90 6.51
N ALA A 467 9.25 6.71 7.21
CA ALA A 467 9.69 7.86 7.99
C ALA A 467 9.65 7.56 9.49
N VAL A 468 10.60 8.11 10.24
CA VAL A 468 10.75 7.87 11.69
C VAL A 468 10.89 9.16 12.50
N GLU A 469 11.32 10.25 11.87
CA GLU A 469 11.47 11.56 12.48
C GLU A 469 10.76 12.65 11.68
N GLY A 470 10.51 13.80 12.32
CA GLY A 470 9.86 14.93 11.64
C GLY A 470 10.67 15.45 10.44
N VAL A 471 12.00 15.36 10.48
CA VAL A 471 12.87 15.79 9.37
C VAL A 471 12.65 14.99 8.09
N ASP A 472 12.21 13.74 8.21
CA ASP A 472 11.98 12.83 7.07
C ASP A 472 10.77 13.25 6.22
N ILE A 473 9.85 14.04 6.79
CA ILE A 473 8.59 14.42 6.13
C ILE A 473 8.38 15.93 6.01
N TYR A 474 9.12 16.73 6.78
CA TYR A 474 8.85 18.17 6.91
C TYR A 474 9.02 18.92 5.58
N ALA A 475 10.10 18.65 4.84
CA ALA A 475 10.39 19.36 3.59
C ALA A 475 9.28 19.16 2.53
N ASP A 476 8.72 17.95 2.46
CA ASP A 476 7.68 17.60 1.48
C ASP A 476 6.27 17.98 1.93
N ASN A 477 6.07 18.31 3.21
CA ASN A 477 4.76 18.54 3.84
C ASN A 477 4.76 19.81 4.71
N GLU A 478 5.49 20.86 4.32
CA GLU A 478 5.76 22.01 5.18
C GLU A 478 4.48 22.72 5.67
N GLU A 479 3.50 22.93 4.79
CA GLU A 479 2.24 23.60 5.16
C GLU A 479 1.46 22.80 6.22
N VAL A 480 1.27 21.50 5.98
CA VAL A 480 0.60 20.56 6.90
C VAL A 480 1.34 20.49 8.23
N CYS A 481 2.67 20.36 8.18
CA CYS A 481 3.51 20.30 9.37
C CYS A 481 3.40 21.59 10.19
N ASN A 482 3.37 22.76 9.55
CA ASN A 482 3.24 24.04 10.24
C ASN A 482 1.88 24.23 10.91
N LYS A 483 0.79 23.74 10.29
CA LYS A 483 -0.54 23.68 10.95
C LYS A 483 -0.48 22.81 12.21
N ALA A 484 0.11 21.62 12.12
CA ALA A 484 0.27 20.72 13.27
C ALA A 484 1.17 21.32 14.37
N LEU A 485 2.26 21.99 14.01
CA LEU A 485 3.15 22.67 14.96
C LEU A 485 2.46 23.84 15.66
N THR A 486 1.64 24.61 14.94
CA THR A 486 0.87 25.72 15.51
C THR A 486 -0.10 25.21 16.58
N TYR A 487 -0.87 24.17 16.25
CA TYR A 487 -1.74 23.48 17.21
C TYR A 487 -0.95 22.98 18.43
N LEU A 488 0.14 22.25 18.20
CA LEU A 488 0.92 21.63 19.26
C LEU A 488 1.55 22.68 20.18
N GLN A 489 2.01 23.80 19.63
CA GLN A 489 2.55 24.92 20.40
C GLN A 489 1.49 25.55 21.29
N ALA A 490 0.26 25.75 20.79
CA ALA A 490 -0.84 26.28 21.60
C ALA A 490 -1.17 25.36 22.78
N VAL A 491 -1.26 24.04 22.55
CA VAL A 491 -1.47 23.05 23.63
C VAL A 491 -0.28 23.04 24.60
N ASN A 492 0.97 23.08 24.11
CA ASN A 492 2.15 23.07 24.95
C ASN A 492 2.26 24.33 25.84
N ASN A 493 1.79 25.48 25.36
CA ASN A 493 1.74 26.71 26.16
C ASN A 493 0.81 26.57 27.38
N VAL A 494 -0.29 25.81 27.26
CA VAL A 494 -1.18 25.50 28.39
C VAL A 494 -0.53 24.53 29.37
N LEU A 495 0.24 23.57 28.86
CA LEU A 495 0.96 22.57 29.66
C LEU A 495 2.27 23.11 30.25
N ASP A 496 2.70 24.33 29.88
CA ASP A 496 3.94 24.90 30.38
C ASP A 496 3.88 25.13 31.90
N GLY A 497 4.98 24.83 32.59
CA GLY A 497 5.03 24.82 34.06
C GLY A 497 4.32 23.64 34.72
N THR A 498 3.74 22.72 33.95
CA THR A 498 3.23 21.42 34.45
C THR A 498 4.24 20.31 34.15
N PRO A 499 4.16 19.15 34.82
CA PRO A 499 5.01 18.03 34.46
C PRO A 499 4.62 17.41 33.10
N PHE A 500 3.52 17.83 32.45
CA PHE A 500 3.01 17.23 31.21
C PHE A 500 3.51 17.90 29.92
N LYS A 501 4.48 18.81 30.05
CA LYS A 501 5.10 19.54 28.94
C LYS A 501 5.50 18.61 27.78
N ILE A 502 5.31 19.09 26.56
CA ILE A 502 5.55 18.36 25.32
C ILE A 502 7.00 18.59 24.88
N ALA A 503 7.67 17.50 24.50
CA ALA A 503 9.05 17.49 24.03
C ALA A 503 9.15 17.03 22.56
N TYR A 504 10.36 17.08 22.00
CA TYR A 504 10.63 16.81 20.58
C TYR A 504 10.15 15.45 20.06
N ARG A 505 10.13 14.41 20.91
CA ARG A 505 9.64 13.07 20.53
C ARG A 505 8.15 13.11 20.18
N ALA A 506 7.34 13.64 21.09
CA ALA A 506 5.91 13.80 20.86
C ALA A 506 5.66 14.70 19.64
N ARG A 507 6.46 15.76 19.44
CA ARG A 507 6.39 16.56 18.20
C ARG A 507 6.60 15.72 16.95
N ASN A 508 7.65 14.89 16.89
CA ASN A 508 7.93 14.05 15.71
C ASN A 508 6.76 13.11 15.41
N GLU A 509 6.21 12.48 16.45
CA GLU A 509 5.07 11.57 16.34
C GLU A 509 3.79 12.30 15.88
N PHE A 510 3.55 13.53 16.34
CA PHE A 510 2.47 14.39 15.85
C PHE A 510 2.57 14.62 14.34
N LEU A 511 3.74 15.00 13.85
CA LEU A 511 3.94 15.26 12.43
C LEU A 511 3.72 14.00 11.59
N LEU A 512 4.31 12.87 12.01
CA LEU A 512 4.16 11.60 11.30
C LEU A 512 2.70 11.14 11.26
N TYR A 513 1.98 11.24 12.38
CA TYR A 513 0.58 10.82 12.44
C TYR A 513 -0.31 11.66 11.54
N VAL A 514 -0.16 13.00 11.58
CA VAL A 514 -0.94 13.91 10.73
C VAL A 514 -0.68 13.64 9.24
N VAL A 515 0.59 13.53 8.83
CA VAL A 515 0.94 13.25 7.42
C VAL A 515 0.43 11.88 6.97
N ASN A 516 0.58 10.85 7.82
CA ASN A 516 0.06 9.52 7.53
C ASN A 516 -1.48 9.48 7.48
N ASN A 517 -2.16 10.50 8.00
CA ASN A 517 -3.62 10.59 7.98
C ASN A 517 -4.20 11.23 6.72
N LEU A 518 -3.43 12.11 6.05
CA LEU A 518 -3.85 12.83 4.85
C LEU A 518 -4.51 11.97 3.76
N PRO A 519 -4.07 10.72 3.51
CA PRO A 519 -4.69 9.91 2.48
C PRO A 519 -6.15 9.51 2.81
N TYR A 520 -6.56 9.52 4.08
CA TYR A 520 -7.89 9.15 4.58
C TYR A 520 -8.88 10.30 4.59
N ASN A 521 -9.17 10.80 3.40
CA ASN A 521 -9.97 12.00 3.18
C ASN A 521 -11.44 11.75 2.80
N THR A 522 -12.00 10.56 2.99
CA THR A 522 -13.44 10.31 2.76
C THR A 522 -14.08 9.60 3.94
N ASP A 523 -15.34 9.92 4.25
CA ASP A 523 -16.07 9.27 5.34
C ASP A 523 -16.65 7.89 4.93
N GLU A 524 -17.34 7.21 5.86
CA GLU A 524 -17.98 5.92 5.59
C GLU A 524 -19.07 5.99 4.49
N ASN A 525 -19.67 7.17 4.33
CA ASN A 525 -20.72 7.49 3.37
C ASN A 525 -20.18 7.94 2.01
N GLY A 526 -18.86 8.12 1.86
CA GLY A 526 -18.18 8.57 0.64
C GLY A 526 -18.20 10.09 0.44
N ASN A 527 -18.43 10.87 1.51
CA ASN A 527 -18.26 12.31 1.48
C ASN A 527 -16.77 12.65 1.66
N ASP A 528 -16.26 13.56 0.85
CA ASP A 528 -14.88 14.03 0.94
C ASP A 528 -14.71 15.04 2.09
N PHE A 529 -13.67 14.83 2.90
CA PHE A 529 -13.13 15.80 3.84
C PHE A 529 -12.11 16.69 3.12
N SER A 530 -12.12 17.98 3.44
CA SER A 530 -11.03 18.88 3.12
C SER A 530 -9.75 18.48 3.86
N GLU A 531 -8.60 18.90 3.36
CA GLU A 531 -7.30 18.64 4.00
C GLU A 531 -7.29 19.13 5.46
N ASP A 532 -7.84 20.31 5.73
CA ASP A 532 -7.89 20.88 7.08
C ASP A 532 -8.80 20.07 8.03
N GLU A 533 -9.88 19.47 7.52
CA GLU A 533 -10.72 18.55 8.30
C GLU A 533 -9.96 17.27 8.67
N VAL A 534 -9.21 16.69 7.72
CA VAL A 534 -8.37 15.50 7.99
C VAL A 534 -7.28 15.83 9.00
N ILE A 535 -6.63 16.99 8.87
CA ILE A 535 -5.62 17.48 9.83
C ILE A 535 -6.24 17.65 11.21
N ALA A 536 -7.42 18.27 11.32
CA ALA A 536 -8.10 18.48 12.59
C ALA A 536 -8.48 17.16 13.28
N ILE A 537 -9.02 16.19 12.54
CA ILE A 537 -9.31 14.83 13.06
C ILE A 537 -8.02 14.18 13.56
N ALA A 538 -6.95 14.20 12.76
CA ALA A 538 -5.69 13.59 13.12
C ALA A 538 -5.08 14.22 14.38
N LEU A 539 -5.12 15.56 14.51
CA LEU A 539 -4.63 16.30 15.67
C LEU A 539 -5.41 15.98 16.94
N ASP A 540 -6.73 15.88 16.84
CA ASP A 540 -7.59 15.52 17.97
C ASP A 540 -7.27 14.10 18.48
N GLU A 541 -7.10 13.16 17.56
CA GLU A 541 -6.78 11.78 17.89
C GLU A 541 -5.42 11.64 18.56
N ILE A 542 -4.35 12.16 17.94
CA ILE A 542 -3.02 12.01 18.53
C ILE A 542 -2.87 12.80 19.83
N THR A 543 -3.67 13.85 20.03
CA THR A 543 -3.76 14.54 21.33
C THR A 543 -4.27 13.60 22.41
N SER A 544 -5.32 12.84 22.14
CA SER A 544 -5.80 11.79 23.04
C SER A 544 -4.74 10.71 23.25
N MET A 545 -4.16 10.19 22.17
CA MET A 545 -3.22 9.07 22.22
C MET A 545 -1.92 9.40 22.98
N LYS A 546 -1.40 10.62 22.81
CA LYS A 546 -0.03 10.97 23.21
C LYS A 546 0.05 12.04 24.30
N ILE A 547 -0.88 12.98 24.34
CA ILE A 547 -0.86 14.05 25.34
C ILE A 547 -1.69 13.62 26.54
N LEU A 548 -2.97 13.31 26.33
CA LEU A 548 -3.90 13.05 27.42
C LEU A 548 -3.54 11.79 28.20
N SER A 549 -3.03 10.75 27.52
CA SER A 549 -2.55 9.52 28.15
C SER A 549 -1.49 9.70 29.25
N ARG A 550 -0.79 10.85 29.26
CA ARG A 550 0.21 11.20 30.29
C ARG A 550 -0.36 12.02 31.44
N ILE A 551 -1.60 12.51 31.34
CA ILE A 551 -2.21 13.39 32.34
C ILE A 551 -2.88 12.54 33.41
N GLU A 552 -2.31 12.60 34.61
CA GLU A 552 -2.86 12.00 35.81
C GLU A 552 -2.38 12.74 37.06
N GLY A 553 -3.21 12.75 38.10
CA GLY A 553 -2.86 13.34 39.38
C GLY A 553 -4.05 13.83 40.18
N ASP A 554 -3.73 14.24 41.40
CA ASP A 554 -4.63 14.98 42.28
C ASP A 554 -4.72 16.47 41.89
N ASP A 555 -5.51 17.24 42.63
CA ASP A 555 -5.71 18.68 42.45
C ASP A 555 -4.42 19.52 42.54
N THR A 556 -3.32 18.95 43.03
CA THR A 556 -2.01 19.64 43.07
C THR A 556 -1.32 19.59 41.71
N LYS A 557 -1.43 18.46 41.00
CA LYS A 557 -0.80 18.22 39.69
C LYS A 557 -1.72 18.58 38.53
N VAL A 558 -3.01 18.27 38.65
CA VAL A 558 -4.03 18.48 37.61
C VAL A 558 -5.13 19.36 38.19
N LYS A 559 -5.05 20.67 37.92
CA LYS A 559 -6.07 21.63 38.38
C LYS A 559 -7.27 21.63 37.44
N HIS A 560 -8.46 21.89 37.97
CA HIS A 560 -9.67 22.07 37.14
C HIS A 560 -9.47 23.12 36.03
N SER A 561 -8.82 24.25 36.38
CA SER A 561 -8.48 25.32 35.43
C SER A 561 -7.48 24.90 34.33
N LEU A 562 -6.64 23.88 34.57
CA LEU A 562 -5.76 23.34 33.53
C LEU A 562 -6.59 22.59 32.49
N LEU A 563 -7.51 21.73 32.94
CA LEU A 563 -8.39 20.96 32.06
C LEU A 563 -9.32 21.89 31.26
N GLU A 564 -9.88 22.94 31.89
CA GLU A 564 -10.69 23.95 31.20
C GLU A 564 -9.91 24.66 30.10
N LYS A 565 -8.67 25.09 30.39
CA LYS A 565 -7.81 25.74 29.41
C LYS A 565 -7.44 24.81 28.26
N LEU A 566 -7.20 23.53 28.55
CA LEU A 566 -6.93 22.52 27.52
C LEU A 566 -8.14 22.33 26.61
N ILE A 567 -9.34 22.14 27.17
CA ILE A 567 -10.59 22.02 26.40
C ILE A 567 -10.77 23.24 25.48
N ALA A 568 -10.70 24.45 26.05
CA ALA A 568 -10.89 25.68 25.29
C ALA A 568 -9.84 25.86 24.19
N THR A 569 -8.58 25.51 24.47
CA THR A 569 -7.49 25.62 23.49
C THR A 569 -7.66 24.62 22.36
N ILE A 570 -7.94 23.35 22.67
CA ILE A 570 -8.17 22.31 21.66
C ILE A 570 -9.36 22.70 20.79
N GLU A 571 -10.49 23.09 21.38
CA GLU A 571 -11.69 23.52 20.66
C GLU A 571 -11.39 24.70 19.72
N THR A 572 -10.70 25.73 20.22
CA THR A 572 -10.34 26.91 19.42
C THR A 572 -9.41 26.55 18.25
N GLN A 573 -8.40 25.71 18.49
CA GLN A 573 -7.43 25.35 17.45
C GLN A 573 -8.03 24.42 16.38
N LEU A 574 -8.91 23.49 16.76
CA LEU A 574 -9.62 22.64 15.80
C LEU A 574 -10.61 23.46 14.95
N LEU A 575 -11.37 24.37 15.58
CA LEU A 575 -12.30 25.26 14.86
C LEU A 575 -11.57 26.23 13.92
N ALA A 576 -10.36 26.65 14.26
CA ALA A 576 -9.54 27.49 13.38
C ALA A 576 -9.16 26.78 12.06
N LEU A 577 -9.15 25.44 12.04
CA LEU A 577 -8.90 24.64 10.85
C LEU A 577 -10.21 24.37 10.07
N THR A 578 -11.29 23.98 10.74
CA THR A 578 -12.52 23.53 10.06
C THR A 578 -13.56 24.61 9.80
N GLY A 579 -13.49 25.74 10.49
CA GLY A 579 -14.51 26.79 10.48
C GLY A 579 -15.68 26.53 11.44
N GLU A 580 -16.40 27.60 11.81
CA GLU A 580 -17.45 27.56 12.85
C GLU A 580 -18.64 26.63 12.52
N ASP A 581 -18.93 26.43 11.23
CA ASP A 581 -20.08 25.64 10.77
C ASP A 581 -19.83 24.11 10.77
N LYS A 582 -18.59 23.68 11.02
CA LYS A 582 -18.17 22.26 10.94
C LYS A 582 -17.44 21.82 12.21
N LYS A 583 -18.18 21.78 13.32
CA LYS A 583 -17.67 21.28 14.59
C LYS A 583 -17.47 19.76 14.53
N ILE A 584 -16.23 19.30 14.68
CA ILE A 584 -15.89 17.88 14.79
C ILE A 584 -16.27 17.37 16.20
N GLU A 585 -16.75 16.13 16.28
CA GLU A 585 -16.89 15.41 17.55
C GLU A 585 -15.50 15.01 18.05
N SER A 586 -15.00 15.73 19.06
CA SER A 586 -13.63 15.58 19.55
C SER A 586 -13.53 14.53 20.67
N VAL A 587 -12.74 13.49 20.44
CA VAL A 587 -12.42 12.46 21.43
C VAL A 587 -11.58 13.02 22.57
N SER A 588 -10.69 13.98 22.29
CA SER A 588 -9.88 14.62 23.33
C SER A 588 -10.73 15.46 24.28
N ILE A 589 -11.68 16.25 23.76
CA ILE A 589 -12.56 17.08 24.57
C ILE A 589 -13.51 16.20 25.40
N ALA A 590 -14.05 15.13 24.81
CA ALA A 590 -14.88 14.16 25.53
C ALA A 590 -14.12 13.57 26.73
N LYS A 591 -12.88 13.11 26.51
CA LYS A 591 -12.03 12.55 27.58
C LYS A 591 -11.66 13.58 28.65
N LEU A 592 -11.34 14.82 28.26
CA LEU A 592 -11.03 15.89 29.23
C LEU A 592 -12.24 16.22 30.12
N LYS A 593 -13.47 16.18 29.58
CA LYS A 593 -14.70 16.38 30.36
C LYS A 593 -14.95 15.25 31.35
N GLU A 594 -14.70 14.01 30.94
CA GLU A 594 -14.73 12.84 31.83
C GLU A 594 -13.71 13.01 32.98
N MET A 595 -12.49 13.42 32.65
CA MET A 595 -11.43 13.69 33.63
C MET A 595 -11.79 14.82 34.60
N GLN A 596 -12.43 15.91 34.12
CA GLN A 596 -12.95 16.98 34.98
C GLN A 596 -14.00 16.47 35.96
N GLY A 597 -14.94 15.65 35.47
CA GLY A 597 -15.96 15.03 36.31
C GLY A 597 -15.34 14.23 37.46
N ARG A 598 -14.31 13.42 37.17
CA ARG A 598 -13.62 12.62 38.20
C ARG A 598 -12.75 13.43 39.15
N LEU A 599 -12.15 14.53 38.68
CA LEU A 599 -11.32 15.38 39.53
C LEU A 599 -12.09 15.92 40.74
N SER A 600 -13.42 16.06 40.64
CA SER A 600 -14.28 16.39 41.80
C SER A 600 -14.17 15.41 42.97
N SER A 601 -13.70 14.17 42.72
CA SER A 601 -13.42 13.14 43.71
C SER A 601 -11.97 13.17 44.24
N GLY A 602 -11.16 14.16 43.86
CA GLY A 602 -9.80 14.42 44.36
C GLY A 602 -8.65 13.80 43.56
N TYR A 603 -8.95 13.00 42.53
CA TYR A 603 -7.95 12.42 41.62
C TYR A 603 -8.54 12.22 40.23
N THR A 604 -7.73 12.43 39.20
CA THR A 604 -8.11 12.13 37.82
C THR A 604 -6.96 11.45 37.07
N SER A 605 -7.30 10.59 36.12
CA SER A 605 -6.35 9.95 35.21
C SER A 605 -7.04 9.71 33.88
N PHE A 606 -6.25 9.72 32.81
CA PHE A 606 -6.69 9.19 31.53
C PHE A 606 -7.09 7.71 31.63
N TRP A 607 -6.45 6.97 32.54
CA TRP A 607 -6.56 5.52 32.63
C TRP A 607 -7.68 5.00 33.53
N SER A 608 -8.39 5.88 34.23
CA SER A 608 -9.51 5.50 35.09
C SER A 608 -10.85 5.63 34.40
#